data_AF-A4I474-F1
#
_entry.id   AF-A4I474-F1
#
_cell.length_a   1.000
_cell.length_b   1.000
_cell.length_c   1.000
_cell.angle_alpha   90.00
_cell.angle_beta   90.00
_cell.angle_gamma   90.00
#
_symmetry.space_group_name_H-M   'P 1'
#
loop_
_entity.id
_entity.type
_entity.pdbx_description
1 polymer ?
#
loop_
_entity_poly.entity_id
_entity_poly.type
_entity_poly.pdbx_seq_one_letter_code
_entity_poly.pdbx_strand_id
1 'polypeptide(L)'
;MMARQRPTTVATLLLLLCLLASASSVDAWDSSEDAKAMAKRAKHEQIQFWEREVNILRQGELTRAYNKLYQAEAALESARAKQGFFYTRPQDKATIRLLDEDYRRTLVEVKALKEQERLIMAKLKPLYGVVSLHFAQEQKRTISESIKTVQSLSYDNAWYSSLFSLGEAESFSDIIMGFIGNWVIGFVILYPFAVLYYALWAAPWSVYEYTAGAADLVPGAVAYAACVVVMCLPLIVLALTFYLLIRHYGPQLQAAAQQAQARRHQD
;
A
#
# COMPACT_ATOMS: atom_id res chain seq x y z
N MET A 1 22.27 -0.69 47.74
CA MET A 1 21.02 -1.11 47.07
C MET A 1 20.89 -0.33 45.77
N MET A 2 21.00 -1.02 44.62
CA MET A 2 20.74 -0.45 43.30
C MET A 2 19.24 -0.23 43.13
N ALA A 3 18.80 1.03 43.03
CA ALA A 3 17.54 1.35 42.36
C ALA A 3 17.87 1.76 40.92
N ARG A 4 18.05 0.77 40.03
CA ARG A 4 17.94 0.97 38.57
C ARG A 4 16.49 1.37 38.29
N GLN A 5 16.18 2.66 38.45
CA GLN A 5 14.89 3.20 38.06
C GLN A 5 14.77 3.11 36.54
N ARG A 6 13.68 2.49 36.13
CA ARG A 6 13.50 1.81 34.85
C ARG A 6 13.40 2.81 33.69
N PRO A 7 14.00 2.53 32.52
CA PRO A 7 13.86 3.36 31.31
C PRO A 7 12.41 3.47 30.79
N THR A 8 11.47 2.73 31.37
CA THR A 8 10.06 2.73 30.98
C THR A 8 9.35 4.05 31.25
N THR A 9 9.70 4.78 32.33
CA THR A 9 9.01 6.04 32.67
C THR A 9 9.34 7.17 31.69
N VAL A 10 10.59 7.24 31.25
CA VAL A 10 11.05 8.21 30.24
C VAL A 10 10.41 7.91 28.88
N ALA A 11 10.32 6.64 28.49
CA ALA A 11 9.65 6.24 27.27
C ALA A 11 8.16 6.60 27.27
N THR A 12 7.45 6.36 28.38
CA THR A 12 6.02 6.72 28.50
C THR A 12 5.79 8.23 28.46
N LEU A 13 6.66 9.03 29.09
CA LEU A 13 6.58 10.49 29.07
C LEU A 13 6.84 11.06 27.67
N LEU A 14 7.83 10.51 26.94
CA LEU A 14 8.09 10.86 25.54
C LEU A 14 6.90 10.49 24.63
N LEU A 15 6.28 9.33 24.84
CA LEU A 15 5.10 8.90 24.08
C LEU A 15 3.90 9.83 24.35
N LEU A 16 3.67 10.22 25.60
CA LEU A 16 2.63 11.17 25.99
C LEU A 16 2.89 12.57 25.43
N LEU A 17 4.13 13.05 25.45
CA LEU A 17 4.53 14.33 24.84
C LEU A 17 4.37 14.31 23.32
N CYS A 18 4.73 13.20 22.65
CA CYS A 18 4.48 13.07 21.22
C CYS A 18 2.99 13.06 20.88
N LEU A 19 2.15 12.38 21.68
CA LEU A 19 0.70 12.36 21.51
C LEU A 19 0.08 13.75 21.77
N LEU A 20 0.53 14.48 22.79
CA LEU A 20 0.05 15.82 23.12
C LEU A 20 0.52 16.87 22.11
N ALA A 21 1.77 16.79 21.64
CA ALA A 21 2.27 17.70 20.61
C ALA A 21 1.53 17.51 19.28
N SER A 22 1.23 16.25 18.91
CA SER A 22 0.41 15.97 17.73
C SER A 22 -1.06 16.37 17.91
N ALA A 23 -1.61 16.37 19.13
CA ALA A 23 -2.95 16.90 19.39
C ALA A 23 -3.03 18.43 19.20
N SER A 24 -2.03 19.18 19.70
CA SER A 24 -2.08 20.65 19.67
C SER A 24 -2.04 21.27 18.27
N SER A 25 -1.37 20.63 17.29
CA SER A 25 -1.39 21.08 15.89
C SER A 25 -2.69 20.72 15.16
N VAL A 26 -3.44 19.71 15.65
CA VAL A 26 -4.66 19.21 15.01
C VAL A 26 -5.87 20.08 15.37
N ASP A 27 -5.95 20.59 16.61
CA ASP A 27 -7.04 21.46 17.06
C ASP A 27 -7.09 22.81 16.32
N ALA A 28 -5.96 23.30 15.80
CA ALA A 28 -5.90 24.60 15.13
C ALA A 28 -6.84 24.68 13.91
N TRP A 29 -7.07 23.57 13.21
CA TRP A 29 -7.81 23.60 11.95
C TRP A 29 -9.32 23.38 12.10
N ASP A 30 -9.75 22.58 13.09
CA ASP A 30 -11.18 22.45 13.47
C ASP A 30 -11.71 23.73 14.15
N SER A 31 -10.79 24.62 14.57
CA SER A 31 -11.10 25.89 15.21
C SER A 31 -11.40 27.05 14.23
N SER A 32 -11.18 26.88 12.92
CA SER A 32 -11.55 27.93 11.98
C SER A 32 -13.07 28.16 12.01
N GLU A 33 -13.50 29.39 12.30
CA GLU A 33 -14.93 29.75 12.29
C GLU A 33 -15.60 29.41 10.95
N ASP A 34 -14.81 29.44 9.88
CA ASP A 34 -15.19 29.04 8.53
C ASP A 34 -15.63 27.58 8.45
N ALA A 35 -14.88 26.62 9.02
CA ALA A 35 -15.23 25.19 8.95
C ALA A 35 -16.58 24.89 9.61
N LYS A 36 -16.85 25.51 10.78
CA LYS A 36 -18.13 25.35 11.49
C LYS A 36 -19.28 26.02 10.75
N ALA A 37 -19.04 27.16 10.11
CA ALA A 37 -20.03 27.83 9.27
C ALA A 37 -20.33 27.03 7.99
N MET A 38 -19.32 26.38 7.39
CA MET A 38 -19.48 25.57 6.18
C MET A 38 -20.34 24.32 6.42
N ALA A 39 -20.27 23.70 7.60
CA ALA A 39 -21.04 22.49 7.90
C ALA A 39 -22.57 22.64 7.75
N LYS A 40 -23.08 23.88 7.85
CA LYS A 40 -24.51 24.19 7.70
C LYS A 40 -24.94 24.51 6.27
N ARG A 41 -23.99 24.65 5.34
CA ARG A 41 -24.25 25.04 3.95
C ARG A 41 -24.67 23.86 3.08
N ALA A 42 -25.12 24.17 1.87
CA ALA A 42 -25.46 23.15 0.89
C ALA A 42 -24.27 22.24 0.58
N LYS A 43 -24.55 20.96 0.31
CA LYS A 43 -23.55 19.92 0.00
C LYS A 43 -22.53 20.36 -1.07
N HIS A 44 -23.00 21.04 -2.13
CA HIS A 44 -22.13 21.50 -3.21
C HIS A 44 -21.12 22.56 -2.75
N GLU A 45 -21.54 23.49 -1.89
CA GLU A 45 -20.66 24.52 -1.35
C GLU A 45 -19.62 23.92 -0.39
N GLN A 46 -20.00 22.91 0.39
CA GLN A 46 -19.07 22.16 1.24
C GLN A 46 -17.99 21.45 0.41
N ILE A 47 -18.39 20.78 -0.68
CA ILE A 47 -17.45 20.12 -1.60
C ILE A 47 -16.46 21.13 -2.18
N GLN A 48 -16.95 22.25 -2.74
CA GLN A 48 -16.07 23.27 -3.33
C GLN A 48 -15.09 23.87 -2.31
N PHE A 49 -15.54 24.10 -1.08
CA PHE A 49 -14.70 24.62 -0.01
C PHE A 49 -13.57 23.63 0.33
N TRP A 50 -13.92 22.37 0.61
CA TRP A 50 -12.92 21.37 0.98
C TRP A 50 -11.99 21.01 -0.18
N GLU A 51 -12.50 20.93 -1.42
CA GLU A 51 -11.65 20.73 -2.61
C GLU A 51 -10.62 21.85 -2.77
N ARG A 52 -11.02 23.10 -2.56
CA ARG A 52 -10.10 24.23 -2.60
C ARG A 52 -9.02 24.10 -1.54
N GLU A 53 -9.41 23.77 -0.31
CA GLU A 53 -8.50 23.66 0.82
C GLU A 53 -7.48 22.52 0.65
N VAL A 54 -7.94 21.36 0.14
CA VAL A 54 -7.05 20.27 -0.30
C VAL A 54 -6.07 20.75 -1.37
N ASN A 55 -6.55 21.47 -2.37
CA ASN A 55 -5.71 21.91 -3.48
C ASN A 55 -4.66 22.91 -3.03
N ILE A 56 -5.00 23.84 -2.12
CA ILE A 56 -4.05 24.77 -1.50
C ILE A 56 -2.97 24.00 -0.73
N LEU A 57 -3.37 23.03 0.10
CA LEU A 57 -2.44 22.19 0.84
C LEU A 57 -1.50 21.41 -0.09
N ARG A 58 -2.06 20.73 -1.10
CA ARG A 58 -1.30 19.89 -2.05
C ARG A 58 -0.33 20.70 -2.89
N GLN A 59 -0.79 21.76 -3.55
CA GLN A 59 0.01 22.56 -4.47
C GLN A 59 0.95 23.53 -3.75
N GLY A 60 0.65 23.89 -2.50
CA GLY A 60 1.47 24.79 -1.69
C GLY A 60 2.41 24.04 -0.76
N GLU A 61 1.96 23.80 0.46
CA GLU A 61 2.79 23.37 1.59
C GLU A 61 3.34 21.96 1.39
N LEU A 62 2.51 21.02 0.95
CA LEU A 62 2.88 19.62 0.79
C LEU A 62 3.90 19.42 -0.33
N THR A 63 3.75 20.10 -1.47
CA THR A 63 4.76 20.10 -2.54
C THR A 63 6.09 20.67 -2.04
N ARG A 64 6.09 21.77 -1.28
CA ARG A 64 7.31 22.35 -0.71
C ARG A 64 7.97 21.39 0.30
N ALA A 65 7.18 20.76 1.16
CA ALA A 65 7.70 19.82 2.15
C ALA A 65 8.30 18.57 1.50
N TYR A 66 7.69 18.03 0.44
CA TYR A 66 8.29 16.94 -0.34
C TYR A 66 9.61 17.36 -1.00
N ASN A 67 9.67 18.56 -1.59
CA ASN A 67 10.91 19.05 -2.20
C ASN A 67 12.04 19.17 -1.16
N LYS A 68 11.73 19.67 0.06
CA LYS A 68 12.70 19.68 1.17
C LYS A 68 13.13 18.28 1.58
N LEU A 69 12.18 17.33 1.67
CA LEU A 69 12.46 15.94 2.02
C LEU A 69 13.42 15.29 1.01
N TYR A 70 13.14 15.43 -0.28
CA TYR A 70 14.01 14.90 -1.34
C TYR A 70 15.40 15.54 -1.32
N GLN A 71 15.49 16.85 -1.05
CA GLN A 71 16.79 17.53 -0.90
C GLN A 71 17.58 17.02 0.31
N ALA A 72 16.91 16.81 1.45
CA ALA A 72 17.53 16.26 2.64
C ALA A 72 18.00 14.81 2.43
N GLU A 73 17.19 13.99 1.76
CA GLU A 73 17.53 12.61 1.38
C GLU A 73 18.75 12.58 0.45
N ALA A 74 18.74 13.36 -0.64
CA ALA A 74 19.86 13.43 -1.58
C ALA A 74 21.15 13.95 -0.91
N ALA A 75 21.04 14.95 -0.02
CA ALA A 75 22.17 15.44 0.76
C ALA A 75 22.74 14.34 1.67
N LEU A 76 21.88 13.59 2.34
CA LEU A 76 22.26 12.48 3.21
C LEU A 76 22.89 11.32 2.43
N GLU A 77 22.34 10.94 1.28
CA GLU A 77 22.93 9.92 0.40
C GLU A 77 24.31 10.35 -0.11
N SER A 78 24.45 11.61 -0.55
CA SER A 78 25.73 12.15 -1.01
C SER A 78 26.80 12.18 0.10
N ALA A 79 26.38 12.40 1.35
CA ALA A 79 27.27 12.35 2.50
C ALA A 79 27.61 10.91 2.87
N ARG A 80 26.64 9.98 2.81
CA ARG A 80 26.87 8.55 3.05
C ARG A 80 27.78 7.91 1.99
N ALA A 81 27.71 8.35 0.73
CA ALA A 81 28.62 7.90 -0.32
C ALA A 81 30.10 8.22 -0.02
N LYS A 82 30.37 9.23 0.82
CA LYS A 82 31.73 9.56 1.29
C LYS A 82 32.21 8.68 2.45
N GLN A 83 31.35 7.88 3.06
CA GLN A 83 31.75 6.94 4.09
C GLN A 83 32.63 5.85 3.46
N GLY A 84 33.91 5.82 3.85
CA GLY A 84 34.78 4.70 3.52
C GLY A 84 34.40 3.45 4.33
N PHE A 85 34.54 2.27 3.71
CA PHE A 85 34.24 0.97 4.34
C PHE A 85 35.03 0.72 5.64
N PHE A 86 36.27 1.20 5.73
CA PHE A 86 37.14 0.99 6.89
C PHE A 86 37.23 2.19 7.84
N TYR A 87 37.23 3.42 7.31
CA TYR A 87 37.41 4.64 8.10
C TYR A 87 36.58 5.80 7.52
N THR A 88 35.62 6.28 8.31
CA THR A 88 34.92 7.55 8.06
C THR A 88 35.56 8.63 8.93
N ARG A 89 35.91 9.79 8.37
CA ARG A 89 36.51 10.88 9.15
C ARG A 89 35.51 11.35 10.22
N PRO A 90 35.96 11.78 11.42
CA PRO A 90 35.06 12.29 12.45
C PRO A 90 34.15 13.44 11.97
N GLN A 91 34.67 14.28 11.07
CA GLN A 91 33.92 15.37 10.44
C GLN A 91 32.77 14.84 9.56
N ASP A 92 33.04 13.88 8.68
CA ASP A 92 32.01 13.26 7.82
C ASP A 92 30.93 12.56 8.67
N LYS A 93 31.33 11.90 9.76
CA LYS A 93 30.39 11.27 10.70
C LYS A 93 29.49 12.30 11.39
N ALA A 94 30.02 13.46 11.77
CA ALA A 94 29.24 14.55 12.35
C ALA A 94 28.26 15.15 11.32
N THR A 95 28.71 15.39 10.09
CA THR A 95 27.86 15.87 8.99
C THR A 95 26.71 14.91 8.70
N ILE A 96 26.97 13.60 8.64
CA ILE A 96 25.92 12.61 8.37
C ILE A 96 24.89 12.55 9.49
N ARG A 97 25.31 12.71 10.76
CA ARG A 97 24.37 12.78 11.90
C ARG A 97 23.46 14.00 11.81
N LEU A 98 24.03 15.18 11.51
CA LEU A 98 23.26 16.40 11.33
C LEU A 98 22.25 16.26 10.17
N LEU A 99 22.67 15.71 9.04
CA LEU A 99 21.78 15.45 7.91
C LEU A 99 20.70 14.40 8.21
N ASP A 100 20.99 13.40 9.04
CA ASP A 100 20.00 12.42 9.50
C ASP A 100 18.93 13.08 10.39
N GLU A 101 19.34 14.02 11.26
CA GLU A 101 18.42 14.81 12.07
C GLU A 101 17.54 15.73 11.22
N ASP A 102 18.12 16.42 10.23
CA ASP A 102 17.38 17.26 9.28
C ASP A 102 16.40 16.44 8.42
N TYR A 103 16.82 15.27 7.94
CA TYR A 103 15.95 14.33 7.23
C TYR A 103 14.79 13.86 8.11
N ARG A 104 15.04 13.50 9.37
CA ARG A 104 13.96 13.14 10.31
C ARG A 104 13.00 14.31 10.56
N ARG A 105 13.51 15.54 10.67
CA ARG A 105 12.68 16.72 10.86
C ARG A 105 11.76 16.97 9.66
N THR A 106 12.29 16.88 8.45
CA THR A 106 11.50 17.02 7.21
C THR A 106 10.48 15.89 7.04
N LEU A 107 10.81 14.65 7.45
CA LEU A 107 9.85 13.55 7.51
C LEU A 107 8.67 13.85 8.44
N VAL A 108 8.93 14.43 9.61
CA VAL A 108 7.87 14.82 10.57
C VAL A 108 6.99 15.92 9.97
N GLU A 109 7.58 16.92 9.31
CA GLU A 109 6.85 17.99 8.60
C GLU A 109 5.91 17.41 7.53
N VAL A 110 6.42 16.53 6.66
CA VAL A 110 5.60 15.85 5.63
C VAL A 110 4.50 15.00 6.25
N LYS A 111 4.79 14.30 7.35
CA LYS A 111 3.80 13.47 8.04
C LYS A 111 2.68 14.31 8.64
N ALA A 112 2.99 15.46 9.24
CA ALA A 112 1.99 16.38 9.78
C ALA A 112 1.07 16.91 8.68
N LEU A 113 1.64 17.33 7.53
CA LEU A 113 0.86 17.79 6.39
C LEU A 113 0.00 16.68 5.76
N LYS A 114 0.50 15.44 5.71
CA LYS A 114 -0.31 14.28 5.29
C LYS A 114 -1.47 13.99 6.24
N GLU A 115 -1.27 14.15 7.54
CA GLU A 115 -2.35 13.97 8.50
C GLU A 115 -3.40 15.08 8.34
N GLN A 116 -2.97 16.32 8.11
CA GLN A 116 -3.89 17.40 7.75
C GLN A 116 -4.66 17.08 6.46
N GLU A 117 -3.99 16.61 5.40
CA GLU A 117 -4.63 16.16 4.16
C GLU A 117 -5.70 15.11 4.43
N ARG A 118 -5.37 14.10 5.25
CA ARG A 118 -6.27 13.03 5.65
C ARG A 118 -7.50 13.55 6.38
N LEU A 119 -7.34 14.52 7.27
CA LEU A 119 -8.46 15.16 7.98
C LEU A 119 -9.37 15.91 7.00
N ILE A 120 -8.81 16.58 5.98
CA ILE A 120 -9.63 17.22 4.94
C ILE A 120 -10.41 16.17 4.16
N MET A 121 -9.74 15.09 3.76
CA MET A 121 -10.34 14.00 3.01
C MET A 121 -11.44 13.29 3.79
N ALA A 122 -11.29 13.15 5.11
CA ALA A 122 -12.32 12.57 5.97
C ALA A 122 -13.61 13.41 5.98
N LYS A 123 -13.51 14.73 5.77
CA LYS A 123 -14.69 15.61 5.60
C LYS A 123 -15.22 15.59 4.17
N LEU A 124 -14.34 15.44 3.17
CA LEU A 124 -14.70 15.51 1.75
C LEU A 124 -15.27 14.19 1.18
N LYS A 125 -14.69 13.03 1.52
CA LYS A 125 -15.10 11.72 0.98
C LYS A 125 -16.57 11.37 1.24
N PRO A 126 -17.13 11.56 2.45
CA PRO A 126 -18.56 11.33 2.69
C PRO A 126 -19.46 12.24 1.85
N LEU A 127 -19.01 13.45 1.51
CA LEU A 127 -19.76 14.37 0.66
C LEU A 127 -19.83 13.85 -0.78
N TYR A 128 -18.82 13.16 -1.31
CA TYR A 128 -18.95 12.56 -2.63
C TYR A 128 -19.95 11.40 -2.63
N GLY A 129 -19.93 10.57 -1.59
CA GLY A 129 -20.77 9.38 -1.50
C GLY A 129 -20.21 8.19 -2.29
N VAL A 130 -20.74 7.00 -2.00
CA VAL A 130 -20.24 5.73 -2.55
C VAL A 130 -20.48 5.58 -4.07
N VAL A 131 -21.50 6.24 -4.61
CA VAL A 131 -21.84 6.18 -6.05
C VAL A 131 -21.07 7.24 -6.86
N SER A 132 -20.03 7.85 -6.29
CA SER A 132 -19.25 8.88 -6.96
C SER A 132 -18.15 8.31 -7.85
N LEU A 133 -17.75 9.10 -8.86
CA LEU A 133 -16.58 8.81 -9.69
C LEU A 133 -15.28 8.77 -8.86
N HIS A 134 -15.19 9.59 -7.81
CA HIS A 134 -14.06 9.57 -6.89
C HIS A 134 -13.93 8.24 -6.13
N PHE A 135 -15.05 7.66 -5.67
CA PHE A 135 -15.04 6.33 -5.07
C PHE A 135 -14.52 5.29 -6.07
N ALA A 136 -15.06 5.27 -7.30
CA ALA A 136 -14.63 4.31 -8.33
C ALA A 136 -13.14 4.44 -8.69
N GLN A 137 -12.62 5.68 -8.77
CA GLN A 137 -11.20 5.93 -8.99
C GLN A 137 -10.34 5.42 -7.83
N GLU A 138 -10.77 5.63 -6.59
CA GLU A 138 -10.07 5.13 -5.41
C GLU A 138 -10.07 3.60 -5.36
N GLN A 139 -11.18 2.95 -5.72
CA GLN A 139 -11.25 1.49 -5.82
C GLN A 139 -10.30 0.95 -6.88
N LYS A 140 -10.30 1.56 -8.07
CA LYS A 140 -9.37 1.19 -9.15
C LYS A 140 -7.91 1.34 -8.70
N ARG A 141 -7.58 2.43 -8.01
CA ARG A 141 -6.23 2.67 -7.49
C ARG A 141 -5.84 1.62 -6.45
N THR A 142 -6.71 1.37 -5.48
CA THR A 142 -6.48 0.40 -4.40
C THR A 142 -6.34 -1.03 -4.95
N ILE A 143 -7.17 -1.42 -5.92
CA ILE A 143 -7.05 -2.69 -6.63
C ILE A 143 -5.69 -2.76 -7.33
N SER A 144 -5.31 -1.72 -8.08
CA SER A 144 -4.04 -1.69 -8.79
C SER A 144 -2.84 -1.79 -7.85
N GLU A 145 -2.85 -1.07 -6.72
CA GLU A 145 -1.81 -1.13 -5.70
C GLU A 145 -1.72 -2.52 -5.06
N SER A 146 -2.86 -3.15 -4.78
CA SER A 146 -2.93 -4.53 -4.24
C SER A 146 -2.32 -5.55 -5.21
N ILE A 147 -2.68 -5.45 -6.50
CA ILE A 147 -2.14 -6.32 -7.56
C ILE A 147 -0.65 -6.08 -7.75
N LYS A 148 -0.20 -4.82 -7.81
CA LYS A 148 1.22 -4.47 -7.95
C LYS A 148 2.06 -5.02 -6.81
N THR A 149 1.54 -4.99 -5.58
CA THR A 149 2.23 -5.56 -4.42
C THR A 149 2.46 -7.06 -4.60
N VAL A 150 1.43 -7.80 -5.01
CA VAL A 150 1.57 -9.24 -5.31
C VAL A 150 2.51 -9.50 -6.48
N GLN A 151 2.46 -8.68 -7.52
CA GLN A 151 3.38 -8.79 -8.66
C GLN A 151 4.83 -8.58 -8.23
N SER A 152 5.11 -7.57 -7.40
CA SER A 152 6.45 -7.30 -6.86
C SER A 152 6.94 -8.48 -6.02
N LEU A 153 6.12 -8.97 -5.08
CA LEU A 153 6.50 -10.09 -4.23
C LEU A 153 6.76 -11.37 -5.03
N SER A 154 5.92 -11.65 -6.03
CA SER A 154 6.13 -12.79 -6.91
C SER A 154 7.40 -12.63 -7.74
N TYR A 155 7.65 -11.43 -8.27
CA TYR A 155 8.83 -11.12 -9.06
C TYR A 155 10.11 -11.30 -8.23
N ASP A 156 10.14 -10.74 -7.02
CA ASP A 156 11.29 -10.85 -6.12
C ASP A 156 11.56 -12.31 -5.79
N ASN A 157 10.53 -13.09 -5.45
CA ASN A 157 10.67 -14.51 -5.17
C ASN A 157 11.20 -15.31 -6.38
N ALA A 158 10.66 -15.05 -7.57
CA ALA A 158 11.12 -15.69 -8.80
C ALA A 158 12.56 -15.30 -9.15
N TRP A 159 12.92 -14.04 -8.93
CA TRP A 159 14.27 -13.52 -9.16
C TRP A 159 15.27 -14.23 -8.26
N TYR A 160 15.04 -14.23 -6.95
CA TYR A 160 15.92 -14.93 -6.01
C TYR A 160 15.98 -16.43 -6.29
N SER A 161 14.85 -17.07 -6.56
CA SER A 161 14.82 -18.50 -6.93
C SER A 161 15.66 -18.76 -8.19
N SER A 162 15.55 -17.92 -9.22
CA SER A 162 16.33 -18.10 -10.47
C SER A 162 17.82 -17.90 -10.26
N LEU A 163 18.23 -16.96 -9.40
CA LEU A 163 19.64 -16.74 -9.05
C LEU A 163 20.25 -17.95 -8.35
N PHE A 164 19.50 -18.62 -7.47
CA PHE A 164 19.98 -19.83 -6.80
C PHE A 164 19.98 -21.06 -7.72
N SER A 165 19.07 -21.13 -8.69
CA SER A 165 19.01 -22.22 -9.69
C SER A 165 20.01 -22.06 -10.84
N LEU A 166 20.79 -20.98 -10.92
CA LEU A 166 21.82 -20.79 -11.96
C LEU A 166 22.84 -21.94 -12.03
N GLY A 167 23.09 -22.63 -10.90
CA GLY A 167 24.01 -23.77 -10.85
C GLY A 167 23.44 -25.07 -11.44
N GLU A 168 22.11 -25.18 -11.58
CA GLU A 168 21.42 -26.39 -12.03
C GLU A 168 20.95 -26.30 -13.50
N ALA A 169 20.90 -25.11 -14.07
CA ALA A 169 20.33 -24.90 -15.40
C ALA A 169 21.32 -25.25 -16.53
N GLU A 170 20.88 -26.10 -17.46
CA GLU A 170 21.67 -26.51 -18.64
C GLU A 170 21.78 -25.41 -19.70
N SER A 171 20.89 -24.42 -19.67
CA SER A 171 20.79 -23.36 -20.68
C SER A 171 20.20 -22.06 -20.12
N PHE A 172 20.58 -20.92 -20.70
CA PHE A 172 19.96 -19.63 -20.40
C PHE A 172 18.44 -19.62 -20.66
N SER A 173 17.98 -20.39 -21.64
CA SER A 173 16.55 -20.54 -21.91
C SER A 173 15.81 -21.24 -20.77
N ASP A 174 16.46 -22.19 -20.09
CA ASP A 174 15.87 -22.92 -18.96
C ASP A 174 15.73 -21.99 -17.75
N ILE A 175 16.73 -21.13 -17.50
CA ILE A 175 16.68 -20.09 -16.46
C ILE A 175 15.50 -19.14 -16.72
N ILE A 176 15.31 -18.68 -17.96
CA ILE A 176 14.19 -17.78 -18.30
C ILE A 176 12.85 -18.48 -18.10
N MET A 177 12.70 -19.72 -18.59
CA MET A 177 11.44 -20.46 -18.46
C MET A 177 11.14 -20.80 -17.01
N GLY A 178 12.15 -21.16 -16.22
CA GLY A 178 12.05 -21.36 -14.77
C GLY A 178 11.65 -20.08 -14.05
N PHE A 179 12.26 -18.94 -14.38
CA PHE A 179 11.87 -17.64 -13.84
C PHE A 179 10.41 -17.30 -14.15
N ILE A 180 9.99 -17.40 -15.42
CA ILE A 180 8.60 -17.10 -15.83
C ILE A 180 7.63 -18.06 -15.14
N GLY A 181 7.94 -19.35 -15.09
CA GLY A 181 7.13 -20.36 -14.41
C GLY A 181 6.95 -20.05 -12.93
N ASN A 182 8.05 -19.80 -12.21
CA ASN A 182 8.03 -19.44 -10.79
C ASN A 182 7.29 -18.13 -10.53
N TRP A 183 7.45 -17.14 -11.40
CA TRP A 183 6.76 -15.86 -11.29
C TRP A 183 5.24 -16.00 -11.49
N VAL A 184 4.79 -16.78 -12.48
CA VAL A 184 3.37 -17.03 -12.71
C VAL A 184 2.77 -17.86 -11.58
N ILE A 185 3.44 -18.93 -11.14
CA ILE A 185 2.98 -19.76 -10.03
C ILE A 185 2.90 -18.94 -8.74
N GLY A 186 3.95 -18.16 -8.44
CA GLY A 186 3.98 -17.27 -7.28
C GLY A 186 2.83 -16.25 -7.31
N PHE A 187 2.55 -15.67 -8.47
CA PHE A 187 1.45 -14.73 -8.64
C PHE A 187 0.10 -15.41 -8.40
N VAL A 188 -0.13 -16.59 -8.98
CA VAL A 188 -1.38 -17.36 -8.80
C VAL A 188 -1.60 -17.75 -7.33
N ILE A 189 -0.54 -18.14 -6.62
CA ILE A 189 -0.60 -18.51 -5.20
C ILE A 189 -0.85 -17.28 -4.31
N LEU A 190 -0.24 -16.13 -4.63
CA LEU A 190 -0.32 -14.93 -3.81
C LEU A 190 -1.57 -14.08 -4.10
N TYR A 191 -2.13 -14.15 -5.31
CA TYR A 191 -3.29 -13.34 -5.70
C TYR A 191 -4.52 -13.51 -4.77
N PRO A 192 -4.89 -14.71 -4.31
CA PRO A 192 -5.93 -14.88 -3.31
C PRO A 192 -5.72 -14.04 -2.04
N PHE A 193 -4.48 -13.83 -1.59
CA PHE A 193 -4.20 -12.97 -0.44
C PHE A 193 -4.47 -11.49 -0.74
N ALA A 194 -4.21 -11.01 -1.97
CA ALA A 194 -4.63 -9.67 -2.37
C ALA A 194 -6.15 -9.53 -2.42
N VAL A 195 -6.88 -10.55 -2.89
CA VAL A 195 -8.35 -10.57 -2.87
C VAL A 195 -8.86 -10.51 -1.43
N LEU A 196 -8.31 -11.33 -0.53
CA LEU A 196 -8.69 -11.35 0.88
C LEU A 196 -8.38 -10.03 1.58
N TYR A 197 -7.19 -9.46 1.35
CA TYR A 197 -6.81 -8.15 1.88
C TYR A 197 -7.78 -7.07 1.38
N TYR A 198 -8.08 -7.09 0.09
CA TYR A 198 -9.01 -6.12 -0.48
C TYR A 198 -10.43 -6.28 0.09
N ALA A 199 -10.97 -7.50 0.10
CA ALA A 199 -12.33 -7.77 0.56
C ALA A 199 -12.51 -7.54 2.06
N LEU A 200 -11.56 -7.96 2.90
CA LEU A 200 -11.71 -7.90 4.36
C LEU A 200 -11.22 -6.59 4.97
N TRP A 201 -10.35 -5.84 4.29
CA TRP A 201 -9.73 -4.64 4.83
C TRP A 201 -9.96 -3.42 3.96
N ALA A 202 -9.44 -3.40 2.74
CA ALA A 202 -9.42 -2.17 1.94
C ALA A 202 -10.82 -1.72 1.50
N ALA A 203 -11.65 -2.63 1.00
CA ALA A 203 -12.98 -2.33 0.51
C ALA A 203 -13.93 -1.88 1.65
N PRO A 204 -14.03 -2.55 2.82
CA PRO A 204 -14.85 -2.07 3.92
C PRO A 204 -14.47 -0.68 4.41
N TRP A 205 -13.17 -0.41 4.59
CA TRP A 205 -12.68 0.92 4.97
C TRP A 205 -13.04 1.98 3.94
N SER A 206 -12.84 1.68 2.67
CA SER A 206 -13.14 2.63 1.60
C SER A 206 -14.64 2.93 1.49
N VAL A 207 -15.53 1.95 1.71
CA VAL A 207 -16.97 2.21 1.71
C VAL A 207 -17.34 3.06 2.92
N TYR A 208 -16.80 2.74 4.09
CA TYR A 208 -17.02 3.50 5.32
C TYR A 208 -16.61 4.98 5.17
N GLU A 209 -15.46 5.26 4.56
CA GLU A 209 -14.99 6.63 4.32
C GLU A 209 -15.90 7.46 3.41
N TYR A 210 -16.69 6.82 2.55
CA TYR A 210 -17.60 7.48 1.61
C TYR A 210 -19.06 7.46 2.05
N THR A 211 -19.42 6.77 3.14
CA THR A 211 -20.78 6.79 3.69
C THR A 211 -20.99 8.02 4.57
N ALA A 212 -22.03 8.81 4.28
CA ALA A 212 -22.42 9.98 5.09
C ALA A 212 -23.47 9.63 6.16
N GLY A 213 -24.18 8.50 6.02
CA GLY A 213 -25.18 8.07 6.99
C GLY A 213 -25.91 6.78 6.61
N ALA A 214 -26.99 6.48 7.32
CA ALA A 214 -27.74 5.22 7.16
C ALA A 214 -28.35 5.02 5.77
N ALA A 215 -28.64 6.10 5.03
CA ALA A 215 -29.16 6.01 3.66
C ALA A 215 -28.15 5.38 2.69
N ASP A 216 -26.84 5.46 2.99
CA ASP A 216 -25.79 4.93 2.13
C ASP A 216 -25.49 3.44 2.38
N LEU A 217 -26.18 2.78 3.33
CA LEU A 217 -25.92 1.38 3.66
C LEU A 217 -26.20 0.44 2.48
N VAL A 218 -27.35 0.60 1.82
CA VAL A 218 -27.74 -0.23 0.67
C VAL A 218 -26.81 0.00 -0.53
N PRO A 219 -26.62 1.22 -1.05
CA PRO A 219 -25.69 1.44 -2.16
C PRO A 219 -24.24 1.10 -1.76
N GLY A 220 -23.86 1.29 -0.50
CA GLY A 220 -22.57 0.88 0.05
C GLY A 220 -22.34 -0.63 -0.04
N ALA A 221 -23.31 -1.44 0.38
CA ALA A 221 -23.24 -2.89 0.29
C ALA A 221 -23.16 -3.38 -1.16
N VAL A 222 -23.94 -2.78 -2.07
CA VAL A 222 -23.91 -3.11 -3.50
C VAL A 222 -22.55 -2.76 -4.12
N ALA A 223 -22.02 -1.56 -3.83
CA ALA A 223 -20.73 -1.12 -4.32
C ALA A 223 -19.59 -2.00 -3.79
N TYR A 224 -19.61 -2.33 -2.49
CA TYR A 224 -18.69 -3.28 -1.88
C TYR A 224 -18.69 -4.62 -2.63
N ALA A 225 -19.87 -5.23 -2.81
CA ALA A 225 -20.02 -6.51 -3.47
C ALA A 225 -19.50 -6.45 -4.92
N ALA A 226 -19.85 -5.41 -5.67
CA ALA A 226 -19.39 -5.21 -7.05
C ALA A 226 -17.87 -5.13 -7.12
N CYS A 227 -17.23 -4.38 -6.23
CA CYS A 227 -15.79 -4.20 -6.20
C CYS A 227 -15.04 -5.51 -5.86
N VAL A 228 -15.55 -6.26 -4.88
CA VAL A 228 -14.99 -7.58 -4.53
C VAL A 228 -15.14 -8.55 -5.68
N VAL A 229 -16.29 -8.58 -6.36
CA VAL A 229 -16.50 -9.41 -7.55
C VAL A 229 -15.49 -9.07 -8.65
N VAL A 230 -15.25 -7.79 -8.92
CA VAL A 230 -14.24 -7.34 -9.90
C VAL A 230 -12.84 -7.86 -9.54
N MET A 231 -12.45 -7.78 -8.26
CA MET A 231 -11.17 -8.30 -7.79
C MET A 231 -11.07 -9.83 -7.88
N CYS A 232 -12.19 -10.54 -7.74
CA CYS A 232 -12.28 -12.00 -7.91
C CYS A 232 -12.26 -12.46 -9.37
N LEU A 233 -12.52 -11.59 -10.36
CA LEU A 233 -12.62 -11.99 -11.77
C LEU A 233 -11.42 -12.81 -12.26
N PRO A 234 -10.15 -12.45 -11.98
CA PRO A 234 -9.01 -13.25 -12.43
C PRO A 234 -9.00 -14.67 -11.87
N LEU A 235 -9.45 -14.87 -10.62
CA LEU A 235 -9.58 -16.20 -10.03
C LEU A 235 -10.72 -17.00 -10.66
N ILE A 236 -11.84 -16.35 -10.95
CA ILE A 236 -12.97 -16.99 -11.64
C ILE A 236 -12.54 -17.44 -13.04
N VAL A 237 -11.86 -16.57 -13.80
CA VAL A 237 -11.32 -16.90 -15.12
C VAL A 237 -10.33 -18.05 -15.04
N LEU A 238 -9.43 -18.05 -14.05
CA LEU A 238 -8.47 -19.14 -13.83
C LEU A 238 -9.19 -20.47 -13.53
N ALA A 239 -10.16 -20.45 -12.61
CA ALA A 239 -10.92 -21.64 -12.23
C ALA A 239 -11.75 -22.19 -13.40
N LEU A 240 -12.41 -21.32 -14.18
CA LEU A 240 -13.14 -21.71 -15.38
C LEU A 240 -12.22 -22.31 -16.44
N THR A 241 -11.05 -21.69 -16.66
CA THR A 241 -10.06 -22.20 -17.60
C THR A 241 -9.56 -23.58 -17.19
N PHE A 242 -9.23 -23.76 -15.90
CA PHE A 242 -8.80 -25.05 -15.36
C PHE A 242 -9.89 -26.12 -15.44
N TYR A 243 -11.14 -25.76 -15.12
CA TYR A 243 -12.29 -26.65 -15.24
C TYR A 243 -12.49 -27.12 -16.69
N LEU A 244 -12.44 -26.20 -17.66
CA LEU A 244 -12.57 -26.53 -19.08
C LEU A 244 -11.40 -27.40 -19.59
N LEU A 245 -10.18 -27.13 -19.14
CA LEU A 245 -9.00 -27.94 -19.47
C LEU A 245 -9.14 -29.37 -18.95
N ILE A 246 -9.53 -29.55 -17.68
CA ILE A 246 -9.75 -30.90 -17.12
C ILE A 246 -10.91 -31.59 -17.83
N ARG A 247 -11.99 -30.88 -18.13
CA ARG A 247 -13.15 -31.47 -18.80
C ARG A 247 -12.83 -31.95 -20.21
N HIS A 248 -12.00 -31.22 -20.97
CA HIS A 248 -11.65 -31.59 -22.34
C HIS A 248 -10.45 -32.53 -22.45
N TYR A 249 -9.39 -32.29 -21.67
CA TYR A 249 -8.14 -33.06 -21.74
C TYR A 249 -8.02 -34.12 -20.64
N GLY A 250 -8.83 -34.06 -19.58
CA GLY A 250 -8.81 -35.04 -18.49
C GLY A 250 -8.98 -36.48 -18.95
N PRO A 251 -9.93 -36.82 -19.84
CA PRO A 251 -10.06 -38.18 -20.36
C PRO A 251 -8.81 -38.65 -21.13
N GLN A 252 -8.19 -37.76 -21.91
CA GLN A 252 -6.97 -38.06 -22.68
C GLN A 252 -5.77 -38.27 -21.75
N LEU A 253 -5.64 -37.43 -20.72
CA LEU A 253 -4.59 -37.54 -19.70
C LEU A 253 -4.77 -38.82 -18.87
N GLN A 254 -6.00 -39.19 -18.51
CA GLN A 254 -6.28 -40.44 -17.81
C GLN A 254 -5.97 -41.66 -18.68
N ALA A 255 -6.36 -41.63 -19.97
CA ALA A 255 -6.02 -42.70 -20.90
C ALA A 255 -4.49 -42.84 -21.07
N ALA A 256 -3.76 -41.72 -21.22
CA ALA A 256 -2.31 -41.73 -21.31
C ALA A 256 -1.64 -42.22 -20.02
N ALA A 257 -2.16 -41.84 -18.84
CA ALA A 257 -1.65 -42.32 -17.55
C ALA A 257 -1.87 -43.82 -17.35
N GLN A 258 -3.05 -44.34 -17.72
CA GLN A 258 -3.34 -45.78 -17.67
C GLN A 258 -2.44 -46.57 -18.63
N GLN A 259 -2.20 -46.05 -19.84
CA GLN A 259 -1.26 -46.67 -20.78
C GLN A 259 0.17 -46.68 -20.25
N ALA A 260 0.63 -45.60 -19.61
CA ALA A 260 1.95 -45.55 -18.99
C ALA A 260 2.09 -46.51 -17.80
N GLN A 261 1.06 -46.66 -16.98
CA GLN A 261 1.03 -47.65 -15.89
C GLN A 261 0.99 -49.08 -16.41
N ALA A 262 0.21 -49.36 -17.46
CA ALA A 262 0.17 -50.68 -18.09
C ALA A 262 1.53 -51.12 -18.63
N ARG A 263 2.32 -50.20 -19.21
CA ARG A 263 3.69 -50.48 -19.66
C ARG A 263 4.63 -50.83 -18.50
N ARG A 264 4.53 -50.13 -17.37
CA ARG A 264 5.35 -50.41 -16.17
C ARG A 264 5.08 -51.75 -15.49
N HIS A 265 3.93 -52.38 -15.76
CA HIS A 265 3.60 -53.71 -15.23
C HIS A 265 3.98 -54.86 -16.18
N GLN A 266 4.42 -54.54 -17.40
CA GLN A 266 4.92 -55.52 -18.37
C GLN A 266 6.45 -55.67 -18.34
N ASP A 267 7.16 -54.68 -17.79
CA ASP A 267 8.59 -54.71 -17.50
C ASP A 267 8.84 -55.20 -16.06
#